data_AF-A0A521ZUF5-F1
#
_entry.id   AF-A0A521ZUF5-F1
#
_cell.length_a   1.000
_cell.length_b   1.000
_cell.length_c   1.000
_cell.angle_alpha   90.00
_cell.angle_beta   90.00
_cell.angle_gamma   90.00
#
_symmetry.space_group_name_H-M   'P 1'
#
loop_
_entity.id
_entity.type
_entity.pdbx_description
1 polymer ?
#
loop_
_entity_poly.entity_id
_entity_poly.type
_entity_poly.pdbx_seq_one_letter_code
_entity_poly.pdbx_strand_id
1 'polypeptide(L)' 'MIKKIPQQVIDVLNQLAKAGFESYVVGGCVRDLIMNREPKDWDVTTKA' A
#
# COMPACT_ATOMS: atom_id res chain seq x y z
N MET A 1 13.13 -2.75 -2.43
CA MET A 1 11.75 -3.28 -2.58
C MET A 1 10.67 -2.20 -2.73
N ILE A 2 10.85 -0.94 -2.30
CA ILE A 2 9.80 0.11 -2.37
C ILE A 2 9.64 0.76 -3.77
N LYS A 3 10.56 0.51 -4.73
CA LYS A 3 10.56 1.17 -6.05
C LYS A 3 9.29 0.98 -6.93
N LYS A 4 8.36 0.10 -6.57
CA LYS A 4 7.12 -0.18 -7.34
C LYS A 4 5.84 0.43 -6.76
N ILE A 5 5.91 1.07 -5.59
CA ILE A 5 4.73 1.67 -4.95
C ILE A 5 4.68 3.16 -5.31
N PRO A 6 3.56 3.69 -5.86
CA PRO A 6 3.39 5.11 -6.13
C PRO A 6 3.54 5.96 -4.88
N GLN A 7 4.11 7.16 -5.03
CA GLN A 7 4.35 8.07 -3.91
C GLN A 7 3.06 8.41 -3.15
N GLN A 8 1.94 8.55 -3.86
CA GLN A 8 0.64 8.86 -3.27
C GLN A 8 0.19 7.79 -2.25
N VAL A 9 0.46 6.51 -2.54
CA VAL A 9 0.12 5.40 -1.62
C VAL A 9 1.02 5.47 -0.39
N ILE A 10 2.31 5.77 -0.57
CA ILE A 10 3.26 5.96 0.52
C ILE A 10 2.83 7.14 1.41
N ASP A 11 2.37 8.24 0.82
CA ASP A 11 1.90 9.41 1.56
C ASP A 11 0.68 9.09 2.43
N VAL A 12 -0.27 8.31 1.92
CA VAL A 12 -1.43 7.83 2.70
C VAL A 12 -0.97 6.95 3.87
N LEU A 13 -0.09 5.97 3.64
CA LEU A 13 0.44 5.12 4.71
C LEU A 13 1.16 5.95 5.78
N ASN A 14 1.93 6.96 5.37
CA ASN A 14 2.62 7.87 6.29
C ASN A 14 1.65 8.73 7.09
N GLN A 15 0.54 9.20 6.51
CA GLN A 15 -0.50 9.95 7.22
C GLN A 15 -1.20 9.08 8.26
N LEU A 16 -1.56 7.84 7.90
CA LEU A 16 -2.16 6.88 8.81
C LEU A 16 -1.21 6.54 9.97
N ALA A 17 0.06 6.29 9.67
CA ALA A 17 1.08 6.04 10.68
C ALA A 17 1.28 7.24 11.63
N LYS A 18 1.31 8.47 11.10
CA LYS A 18 1.39 9.69 11.93
C LYS A 18 0.17 9.89 12.82
N ALA A 19 -1.00 9.43 12.39
CA ALA A 19 -2.22 9.44 13.19
C ALA A 19 -2.30 8.28 14.20
N GLY A 20 -1.27 7.42 14.27
CA GLY A 20 -1.20 6.29 15.20
C GLY A 20 -1.88 5.01 14.72
N PHE A 21 -2.29 4.95 13.44
CA PHE A 21 -2.90 3.76 12.87
C PHE A 21 -1.86 2.85 12.24
N GLU A 22 -2.00 1.56 12.53
CA GLU A 22 -1.33 0.51 11.79
C GLU A 22 -2.04 0.32 10.44
N SER A 23 -1.30 0.41 9.34
CA SER A 23 -1.86 0.36 7.98
C SER A 23 -1.05 -0.55 7.05
N TYR A 24 -1.75 -1.18 6.11
CA TYR A 24 -1.20 -2.20 5.23
C TYR A 24 -1.73 -2.05 3.80
N VAL A 25 -0.85 -2.26 2.83
CA VAL A 25 -1.25 -2.49 1.43
C VAL A 25 -1.75 -3.92 1.29
N VAL A 26 -2.94 -4.11 0.74
CA VAL A 26 -3.61 -5.43 0.65
C VAL A 26 -4.25 -5.64 -0.73
N GLY A 27 -4.94 -6.76 -0.92
CA GLY A 27 -5.73 -6.99 -2.12
C GLY A 27 -4.92 -7.38 -3.36
N GLY A 28 -5.47 -7.03 -4.53
CA GLY A 28 -4.94 -7.45 -5.83
C GLY A 28 -3.55 -6.90 -6.13
N CYS A 29 -3.27 -5.69 -5.67
CA CYS A 29 -1.98 -5.03 -5.87
C CYS A 29 -0.82 -5.82 -5.26
N VAL A 30 -1.01 -6.45 -4.09
CA VAL A 30 0.00 -7.29 -3.45
C VAL A 30 0.30 -8.53 -4.29
N ARG A 31 -0.76 -9.21 -4.76
CA ARG A 31 -0.61 -10.37 -5.65
C ARG A 31 0.16 -9.99 -6.92
N ASP A 32 -0.19 -8.87 -7.53
CA ASP A 32 0.43 -8.43 -8.78
C ASP A 32 1.90 -8.07 -8.56
N LEU A 33 2.26 -7.41 -7.46
CA LEU A 33 3.66 -7.18 -7.07
C LEU A 33 4.45 -8.48 -6.90
N ILE A 34 3.88 -9.49 -6.22
CA ILE A 34 4.51 -10.82 -6.03
C ILE A 34 4.71 -11.51 -7.38
N MET A 35 3.75 -11.38 -8.30
CA MET A 35 3.85 -11.89 -9.66
C MET A 35 4.72 -11.04 -10.60
N ASN A 36 5.39 -10.00 -10.07
CA ASN A 36 6.19 -9.05 -10.82
C ASN A 36 5.41 -8.28 -11.92
N ARG A 37 4.08 -8.20 -11.78
CA ARG A 37 3.16 -7.42 -12.63
C ARG A 37 2.97 -6.01 -12.04
N GLU A 38 2.44 -5.10 -12.86
CA GLU A 38 2.05 -3.77 -12.42
C GLU A 38 0.63 -3.80 -11.83
N PRO A 39 0.43 -3.35 -10.58
CA PRO A 39 -0.90 -3.19 -10.01
C PRO A 39 -1.77 -2.18 -10.79
N LYS A 40 -3.07 -2.47 -10.93
CA LYS A 40 -4.03 -1.57 -11.58
C LYS A 40 -4.65 -0.56 -10.61
N ASP A 41 -4.76 -0.96 -9.36
CA ASP A 41 -5.34 -0.26 -8.23
C ASP A 41 -4.48 -0.49 -6.98
N TRP A 42 -4.78 0.23 -5.90
CA TRP A 42 -4.07 0.12 -4.63
C TRP A 42 -5.08 0.15 -3.48
N ASP A 43 -5.12 -0.93 -2.71
CA ASP A 43 -5.97 -1.05 -1.53
C ASP A 43 -5.13 -0.89 -0.26
N VAL A 44 -5.60 -0.04 0.65
CA VAL A 44 -5.02 0.16 1.97
C VAL A 44 -6.06 -0.17 3.04
N THR A 45 -5.65 -0.95 4.04
CA THR A 45 -6.47 -1.26 5.22
C THR A 45 -5.78 -0.80 6.49
N THR A 46 -6.57 -0.51 7.53
CA THR A 46 -6.08 -0.23 8.88
C THR A 46 -6.61 -1.24 9.86
N LYS A 47 -5.89 -1.44 10.97
CA LYS A 47 -6.44 -2.16 12.13
C LYS A 47 -7.39 -1.22 12.89
N ALA A 48 -8.68 -1.54 12.87
CA ALA A 48 -9.75 -0.82 13.58
C ALA A 48 -10.16 -1.55 14.85
#